data_AF-A0A3A6Q810-F1
#
_entry.id   AF-A0A3A6Q810-F1
#
_cell.length_a   1.000
_cell.length_b   1.000
_cell.length_c   1.000
_cell.angle_alpha   90.00
_cell.angle_beta   90.00
_cell.angle_gamma   90.00
#
_symmetry.space_group_name_H-M   'P 1'
#
loop_
_entity.id
_entity.type
_entity.pdbx_description
1 polymer ?
#
loop_
_entity_poly.entity_id
_entity_poly.type
_entity_poly.pdbx_seq_one_letter_code
_entity_poly.pdbx_strand_id
1 'polypeptide(L)'
;MHVVVLGAGYAGVTLTRKLEETLPPEADLTIVDESDTHLVQHEVHRVIRRPSITDAIEVPLASLFDRAAVVTARVENVDPDANEVVFDSGETLSYDYGALCLGAETAFYDLPGVEAHGQTLKAVGDAEAIRGRALDLLGGDTPASIVVGGAGLSGVQVAGELAALADEKGASDRIDITLLEQLDTVAPVFPEAFQDAVADELTERGIEIQVETAVTEATESAVATQHQATGETDTLDADLFVWTGGIAGPESMAGDRPVVRRDLRLTNSTFAVGDTARIVDADGEAVPASASAAIRAADPAAENITRLVEWELAGRGGFEPELTPFRFNVPGWIVSVGDGAVAQVGPEVVSGGAAKALKASVGAGYLSSIREVQKATELVGEELEA
;
A
#
# COMPACT_ATOMS: atom_id res chain seq x y z
N MET A 1 11.09 -29.64 -6.46
CA MET A 1 11.00 -28.67 -5.36
C MET A 1 10.13 -27.55 -5.87
N HIS A 2 8.97 -27.33 -5.26
CA HIS A 2 8.01 -26.34 -5.73
C HIS A 2 7.98 -25.15 -4.77
N VAL A 3 8.35 -23.98 -5.28
CA VAL A 3 8.34 -22.70 -4.58
C VAL A 3 7.13 -21.89 -5.05
N VAL A 4 6.30 -21.46 -4.11
CA VAL A 4 5.08 -20.69 -4.40
C VAL A 4 5.14 -19.32 -3.74
N VAL A 5 4.85 -18.27 -4.52
CA VAL A 5 4.66 -16.90 -4.05
C VAL A 5 3.19 -16.54 -4.19
N LEU A 6 2.54 -16.14 -3.09
CA LEU A 6 1.12 -15.79 -3.06
C LEU A 6 0.95 -14.28 -2.96
N GLY A 7 0.35 -13.66 -3.97
CA GLY A 7 0.22 -12.22 -4.15
C GLY A 7 1.31 -11.67 -5.05
N ALA A 8 0.92 -10.84 -6.01
CA ALA A 8 1.76 -10.15 -6.97
C ALA A 8 1.77 -8.63 -6.77
N GLY A 9 1.68 -8.19 -5.50
CA GLY A 9 2.00 -6.81 -5.11
C GLY A 9 3.51 -6.54 -5.11
N TYR A 10 3.92 -5.44 -4.44
CA TYR A 10 5.34 -5.03 -4.35
C TYR A 10 6.28 -6.13 -3.86
N ALA A 11 5.92 -6.81 -2.77
CA ALA A 11 6.73 -7.89 -2.20
C ALA A 11 6.82 -9.07 -3.17
N GLY A 12 5.67 -9.54 -3.66
CA GLY A 12 5.59 -10.76 -4.48
C GLY A 12 6.28 -10.63 -5.82
N VAL A 13 6.10 -9.51 -6.54
CA VAL A 13 6.81 -9.27 -7.80
C VAL A 13 8.31 -9.19 -7.58
N THR A 14 8.76 -8.38 -6.62
CA THR A 14 10.19 -8.21 -6.34
C THR A 14 10.83 -9.52 -5.91
N LEU A 15 10.15 -10.29 -5.06
CA LEU A 15 10.59 -11.59 -4.56
C LEU A 15 10.69 -12.60 -5.70
N THR A 16 9.65 -12.73 -6.52
CA THR A 16 9.60 -13.69 -7.63
C THR A 16 10.69 -13.39 -8.65
N ARG A 17 10.90 -12.12 -9.03
CA ARG A 17 11.99 -11.73 -9.95
C ARG A 17 13.36 -12.16 -9.43
N LYS A 18 13.60 -12.06 -8.13
CA LYS A 18 14.86 -12.50 -7.51
C LYS A 18 14.97 -14.02 -7.48
N LEU A 19 13.90 -14.71 -7.12
CA LEU A 19 13.85 -16.17 -7.12
C LEU A 19 14.08 -16.76 -8.52
N GLU A 20 13.63 -16.09 -9.60
CA GLU A 20 13.96 -16.54 -10.96
C GLU A 20 15.47 -16.59 -11.22
N GLU A 21 16.20 -15.60 -10.70
CA GLU A 21 17.65 -15.44 -10.84
C GLU A 21 18.43 -16.37 -9.91
N THR A 22 17.92 -16.64 -8.71
CA THR A 22 18.68 -17.32 -7.66
C THR A 22 18.31 -18.79 -7.45
N LEU A 23 17.06 -19.20 -7.73
CA LEU A 23 16.67 -20.60 -7.50
C LEU A 23 17.40 -21.56 -8.46
N PRO A 24 17.83 -22.75 -7.98
CA PRO A 24 18.36 -23.80 -8.84
C PRO A 24 17.38 -24.17 -9.96
N PRO A 25 17.85 -24.56 -11.16
CA PRO A 25 16.98 -24.86 -12.30
C PRO A 25 16.04 -26.06 -12.06
N GLU A 26 16.32 -26.90 -11.07
CA GLU A 26 15.48 -28.03 -10.65
C GLU A 26 14.28 -27.63 -9.79
N ALA A 27 14.21 -26.36 -9.35
CA ALA A 27 13.08 -25.85 -8.60
C ALA A 27 12.02 -25.21 -9.52
N ASP A 28 10.77 -25.63 -9.37
CA ASP A 28 9.62 -25.01 -10.01
C ASP A 28 9.22 -23.76 -9.21
N LEU A 29 8.89 -22.66 -9.91
CA LEU A 29 8.49 -21.40 -9.30
C LEU A 29 7.11 -21.00 -9.84
N THR A 30 6.19 -20.71 -8.93
CA THR A 30 4.83 -20.24 -9.26
C THR A 30 4.53 -18.97 -8.48
N ILE A 31 3.98 -17.97 -9.15
CA ILE A 31 3.35 -16.81 -8.54
C ILE A 31 1.84 -16.89 -8.76
N VAL A 32 1.09 -16.70 -7.68
CA VAL A 32 -0.38 -16.70 -7.70
C VAL A 32 -0.88 -15.32 -7.34
N ASP A 33 -1.81 -14.77 -8.10
CA ASP A 33 -2.50 -13.53 -7.75
C ASP A 33 -3.95 -13.57 -8.25
N GLU A 34 -4.85 -12.82 -7.62
CA GLU A 34 -6.24 -12.75 -8.07
C GLU A 34 -6.40 -11.96 -9.39
N SER A 35 -5.46 -11.06 -9.66
CA SER A 35 -5.36 -10.26 -10.87
C SER A 35 -4.32 -10.84 -11.83
N ASP A 36 -4.49 -10.59 -13.13
CA ASP A 36 -3.45 -10.85 -14.14
C ASP A 36 -2.48 -9.66 -14.30
N THR A 37 -2.60 -8.63 -13.46
CA THR A 37 -1.75 -7.44 -13.44
C THR A 37 -1.18 -7.14 -12.05
N HIS A 38 0.04 -6.64 -12.01
CA HIS A 38 0.63 -5.97 -10.86
C HIS A 38 0.21 -4.50 -10.86
N LEU A 39 -0.39 -4.05 -9.77
CA LEU A 39 -0.77 -2.65 -9.56
C LEU A 39 0.32 -1.87 -8.81
N VAL A 40 0.77 -0.76 -9.39
CA VAL A 40 1.62 0.24 -8.73
C VAL A 40 0.77 1.06 -7.76
N GLN A 41 0.36 0.41 -6.66
CA GLN A 41 -0.68 0.89 -5.74
C GLN A 41 -0.41 2.29 -5.14
N HIS A 42 0.85 2.67 -4.91
CA HIS A 42 1.16 4.01 -4.36
C HIS A 42 0.79 5.17 -5.29
N GLU A 43 0.49 4.91 -6.56
CA GLU A 43 0.04 5.92 -7.54
C GLU A 43 -1.47 5.94 -7.75
N VAL A 44 -2.24 5.03 -7.14
CA VAL A 44 -3.70 4.92 -7.33
C VAL A 44 -4.44 6.20 -6.98
N HIS A 45 -3.98 6.95 -5.97
CA HIS A 45 -4.56 8.25 -5.62
C HIS A 45 -4.64 9.22 -6.81
N ARG A 46 -3.66 9.19 -7.73
CA ARG A 46 -3.63 10.08 -8.91
C ARG A 46 -4.82 9.87 -9.83
N VAL A 47 -5.39 8.66 -9.89
CA VAL A 47 -6.57 8.33 -10.71
C VAL A 47 -7.77 9.21 -10.34
N ILE A 48 -7.85 9.70 -9.09
CA ILE A 48 -8.88 10.65 -8.64
C ILE A 48 -8.95 11.86 -9.58
N ARG A 49 -7.78 12.38 -10.00
CA ARG A 49 -7.67 13.52 -10.93
C ARG A 49 -7.38 13.11 -12.37
N ARG A 50 -6.55 12.09 -12.56
CA ARG A 50 -5.91 11.69 -13.82
C ARG A 50 -6.15 10.22 -14.13
N PRO A 51 -7.34 9.84 -14.60
CA PRO A 51 -7.64 8.45 -14.92
C PRO A 51 -6.77 7.87 -16.05
N SER A 52 -6.05 8.69 -16.82
CA SER A 52 -5.10 8.20 -17.83
C SER A 52 -3.90 7.47 -17.24
N ILE A 53 -3.57 7.73 -15.97
CA ILE A 53 -2.40 7.11 -15.32
C ILE A 53 -2.55 5.59 -15.14
N THR A 54 -3.78 5.07 -15.17
CA THR A 54 -4.11 3.65 -15.04
C THR A 54 -3.25 2.78 -15.96
N ASP A 55 -3.09 3.19 -17.22
CA ASP A 55 -2.29 2.47 -18.21
C ASP A 55 -0.81 2.34 -17.81
N ALA A 56 -0.26 3.31 -17.06
CA ALA A 56 1.12 3.29 -16.58
C ALA A 56 1.29 2.50 -15.27
N ILE A 57 0.23 2.35 -14.48
CA ILE A 57 0.30 1.75 -13.13
C ILE A 57 -0.20 0.30 -13.07
N GLU A 58 -0.84 -0.22 -14.12
CA GLU A 58 -1.19 -1.64 -14.24
C GLU A 58 -0.20 -2.35 -15.16
N VAL A 59 0.53 -3.34 -14.63
CA VAL A 59 1.57 -4.07 -15.37
C VAL A 59 1.15 -5.53 -15.53
N PRO A 60 0.97 -6.06 -16.76
CA PRO A 60 0.63 -7.47 -16.96
C PRO A 60 1.65 -8.41 -16.31
N LEU A 61 1.23 -9.32 -15.44
CA LEU A 61 2.15 -10.24 -14.75
C LEU A 61 2.93 -11.12 -15.72
N ALA A 62 2.30 -11.50 -16.85
CA ALA A 62 2.94 -12.27 -17.90
C ALA A 62 4.12 -11.56 -18.59
N SER A 63 4.26 -10.22 -18.48
CA SER A 63 5.44 -9.50 -18.99
C SER A 63 6.60 -9.47 -18.00
N LEU A 64 6.35 -9.78 -16.73
CA LEU A 64 7.32 -9.57 -15.65
C LEU A 64 8.28 -10.74 -15.45
N PHE A 65 7.90 -11.94 -15.86
CA PHE A 65 8.58 -13.19 -15.51
C PHE A 65 8.93 -14.01 -16.74
N ASP A 66 10.15 -14.58 -16.75
CA ASP A 66 10.66 -15.40 -17.86
C ASP A 66 10.52 -16.91 -17.57
N ARG A 67 10.53 -17.29 -16.29
CA ARG A 67 10.61 -18.65 -15.75
C ARG A 67 9.43 -18.99 -14.83
N ALA A 68 8.98 -18.04 -14.00
CA ALA A 68 7.90 -18.30 -13.05
C ALA A 68 6.58 -18.56 -13.79
N ALA A 69 5.87 -19.60 -13.39
CA ALA A 69 4.50 -19.82 -13.83
C ALA A 69 3.57 -18.80 -13.16
N VAL A 70 2.80 -18.05 -13.94
CA VAL A 70 1.78 -17.13 -13.44
C VAL A 70 0.45 -17.86 -13.38
N VAL A 71 -0.18 -17.87 -12.20
CA VAL A 71 -1.51 -18.43 -11.98
C VAL A 71 -2.44 -17.31 -11.50
N THR A 72 -3.46 -17.01 -12.29
CA THR A 72 -4.51 -16.07 -11.88
C THR A 72 -5.59 -16.85 -11.13
N ALA A 73 -5.62 -16.72 -9.80
CA ALA A 73 -6.58 -17.36 -8.93
C ALA A 73 -6.70 -16.58 -7.60
N ARG A 74 -7.92 -16.46 -7.07
CA ARG A 74 -8.13 -15.86 -5.76
C ARG A 74 -7.84 -16.89 -4.66
N VAL A 75 -6.95 -16.53 -3.75
CA VAL A 75 -6.66 -17.35 -2.56
C VAL A 75 -7.81 -17.19 -1.56
N GLU A 76 -8.47 -18.28 -1.22
CA GLU A 76 -9.56 -18.31 -0.22
C GLU A 76 -9.01 -18.61 1.17
N ASN A 77 -8.03 -19.50 1.30
CA ASN A 77 -7.44 -19.85 2.59
C ASN A 77 -5.98 -20.31 2.44
N VAL A 78 -5.15 -20.02 3.44
CA VAL A 78 -3.76 -20.48 3.51
C VAL A 78 -3.55 -21.27 4.80
N ASP A 79 -3.01 -22.49 4.67
CA ASP A 79 -2.50 -23.27 5.79
C ASP A 79 -0.96 -23.36 5.69
N PRO A 80 -0.23 -22.43 6.34
CA PRO A 80 1.22 -22.36 6.24
C PRO A 80 1.95 -23.47 7.04
N ASP A 81 1.23 -24.20 7.90
CA ASP A 81 1.73 -25.35 8.64
C ASP A 81 1.62 -26.64 7.81
N ALA A 82 0.57 -26.76 7.00
CA ALA A 82 0.39 -27.83 6.02
C ALA A 82 1.11 -27.59 4.69
N ASN A 83 1.58 -26.36 4.44
CA ASN A 83 2.09 -25.89 3.15
C ASN A 83 1.05 -26.01 2.02
N GLU A 84 -0.18 -25.63 2.31
CA GLU A 84 -1.31 -25.74 1.39
C GLU A 84 -2.05 -24.40 1.24
N VAL A 85 -2.56 -24.18 0.03
CA VAL A 85 -3.36 -23.01 -0.34
C VAL A 85 -4.64 -23.51 -0.99
N VAL A 86 -5.78 -22.99 -0.55
CA VAL A 86 -7.08 -23.26 -1.16
C VAL A 86 -7.51 -22.03 -1.94
N PHE A 87 -7.87 -22.22 -3.21
CA PHE A 87 -8.43 -21.18 -4.05
C PHE A 87 -9.96 -21.12 -3.91
N ASP A 88 -10.55 -20.00 -4.31
CA ASP A 88 -12.02 -19.80 -4.32
C ASP A 88 -12.78 -20.81 -5.21
N SER A 89 -12.09 -21.43 -6.16
CA SER A 89 -12.60 -22.55 -6.98
C SER A 89 -12.75 -23.85 -6.19
N GLY A 90 -12.18 -23.93 -4.97
CA GLY A 90 -12.03 -25.14 -4.16
C GLY A 90 -10.83 -26.01 -4.55
N GLU A 91 -10.03 -25.61 -5.54
CA GLU A 91 -8.77 -26.28 -5.87
C GLU A 91 -7.71 -26.01 -4.79
N THR A 92 -6.81 -26.98 -4.58
CA THR A 92 -5.73 -26.89 -3.59
C THR A 92 -4.38 -26.96 -4.27
N LEU A 93 -3.48 -26.05 -3.89
CA LEU A 93 -2.08 -26.02 -4.28
C LEU A 93 -1.20 -26.30 -3.06
N SER A 94 -0.43 -27.39 -3.10
CA SER A 94 0.60 -27.68 -2.11
C SER A 94 1.96 -27.16 -2.59
N TYR A 95 2.84 -26.81 -1.66
CA TYR A 95 4.20 -26.33 -1.97
C TYR A 95 5.26 -26.90 -1.03
N ASP A 96 6.52 -26.87 -1.44
CA ASP A 96 7.65 -27.21 -0.56
C ASP A 96 8.15 -25.98 0.21
N TYR A 97 8.18 -24.81 -0.46
CA TYR A 97 8.46 -23.50 0.15
C TYR A 97 7.45 -22.46 -0.32
N GLY A 98 6.98 -21.62 0.59
CA GLY A 98 5.95 -20.61 0.34
C GLY A 98 6.38 -19.20 0.75
N ALA A 99 5.87 -18.19 0.07
CA ALA A 99 5.98 -16.80 0.49
C ALA A 99 4.62 -16.10 0.40
N LEU A 100 4.11 -15.66 1.55
CA LEU A 100 2.85 -14.93 1.68
C LEU A 100 3.11 -13.43 1.44
N CYS A 101 2.65 -12.93 0.30
CA CYS A 101 2.78 -11.56 -0.20
C CYS A 101 1.41 -10.96 -0.60
N LEU A 102 0.34 -11.41 0.06
CA LEU A 102 -1.07 -11.12 -0.22
C LEU A 102 -1.51 -9.67 0.07
N GLY A 103 -0.58 -8.80 0.47
CA GLY A 103 -0.89 -7.43 0.88
C GLY A 103 -1.76 -7.38 2.15
N ALA A 104 -2.58 -6.34 2.23
CA ALA A 104 -3.47 -6.07 3.36
C ALA A 104 -4.76 -5.40 2.89
N GLU A 105 -5.86 -5.72 3.56
CA GLU A 105 -7.19 -5.16 3.32
C GLU A 105 -7.40 -3.87 4.13
N THR A 106 -8.50 -3.17 3.88
CA THR A 106 -8.90 -2.01 4.66
C THR A 106 -9.49 -2.45 6.00
N ALA A 107 -9.02 -1.87 7.10
CA ALA A 107 -9.61 -2.13 8.42
C ALA A 107 -10.73 -1.12 8.70
N PHE A 108 -11.95 -1.61 8.92
CA PHE A 108 -13.11 -0.78 9.31
C PHE A 108 -13.36 -0.75 10.83
N TYR A 109 -12.65 -1.59 11.60
CA TYR A 109 -12.68 -1.64 13.07
C TYR A 109 -14.08 -1.82 13.68
N ASP A 110 -14.99 -2.48 12.96
CA ASP A 110 -16.40 -2.65 13.34
C ASP A 110 -17.12 -1.32 13.67
N LEU A 111 -16.62 -0.20 13.13
CA LEU A 111 -17.22 1.12 13.31
C LEU A 111 -18.55 1.17 12.54
N PRO A 112 -19.69 1.46 13.20
CA PRO A 112 -20.99 1.45 12.55
C PRO A 112 -21.03 2.32 11.29
N GLY A 113 -21.46 1.72 10.18
CA GLY A 113 -21.68 2.39 8.90
C GLY A 113 -20.43 2.86 8.15
N VAL A 114 -19.22 2.77 8.72
CA VAL A 114 -17.97 3.20 8.04
C VAL A 114 -17.73 2.39 6.77
N GLU A 115 -17.88 1.07 6.82
CA GLU A 115 -17.75 0.22 5.63
C GLU A 115 -18.88 0.46 4.59
N ALA A 116 -20.09 0.73 5.06
CA ALA A 116 -21.25 0.91 4.19
C ALA A 116 -21.27 2.27 3.47
N HIS A 117 -20.63 3.30 4.04
CA HIS A 117 -20.71 4.68 3.57
C HIS A 117 -19.35 5.28 3.19
N GLY A 118 -18.24 4.69 3.62
CA GLY A 118 -16.89 5.14 3.28
C GLY A 118 -16.37 4.55 1.97
N GLN A 119 -15.80 5.39 1.11
CA GLN A 119 -15.03 4.95 -0.05
C GLN A 119 -13.60 4.58 0.39
N THR A 120 -13.00 3.52 -0.17
CA THR A 120 -11.61 3.13 0.11
C THR A 120 -10.64 3.70 -0.92
N LEU A 121 -9.34 3.42 -0.79
CA LEU A 121 -8.35 3.71 -1.83
C LEU A 121 -7.30 2.58 -1.92
N LYS A 122 -7.72 1.41 -2.39
CA LYS A 122 -6.88 0.21 -2.54
C LYS A 122 -6.70 -0.22 -3.99
N ALA A 123 -7.69 0.05 -4.85
CA ALA A 123 -7.68 -0.31 -6.27
C ALA A 123 -8.04 0.89 -7.16
N VAL A 124 -7.80 0.76 -8.47
CA VAL A 124 -8.16 1.80 -9.47
C VAL A 124 -9.66 2.12 -9.41
N GLY A 125 -10.51 1.09 -9.30
CA GLY A 125 -11.96 1.26 -9.19
C GLY A 125 -12.38 2.11 -7.99
N ASP A 126 -11.65 2.04 -6.87
CA ASP A 126 -11.91 2.87 -5.69
C ASP A 126 -11.65 4.36 -5.99
N ALA A 127 -10.52 4.65 -6.63
CA ALA A 127 -10.17 6.01 -7.01
C ALA A 127 -11.14 6.59 -8.06
N GLU A 128 -11.62 5.76 -8.99
CA GLU A 128 -12.67 6.12 -9.94
C GLU A 128 -14.02 6.40 -9.25
N ALA A 129 -14.38 5.62 -8.23
CA ALA A 129 -15.59 5.84 -7.43
C ALA A 129 -15.51 7.16 -6.65
N ILE A 130 -14.37 7.43 -5.99
CA ILE A 130 -14.08 8.72 -5.33
C ILE A 130 -14.20 9.86 -6.35
N ARG A 131 -13.54 9.72 -7.51
CA ARG A 131 -13.59 10.72 -8.59
C ARG A 131 -15.02 11.00 -9.05
N GLY A 132 -15.80 9.96 -9.32
CA GLY A 132 -17.17 10.09 -9.80
C GLY A 132 -18.02 10.88 -8.81
N ARG A 133 -17.98 10.48 -7.53
CA ARG A 133 -18.71 11.17 -6.48
C ARG A 133 -18.23 12.60 -6.28
N ALA A 134 -16.92 12.85 -6.30
CA ALA A 134 -16.37 14.19 -6.21
C ALA A 134 -16.84 15.06 -7.39
N LEU A 135 -16.78 14.57 -8.63
CA LEU A 135 -17.23 15.32 -9.81
C LEU A 135 -18.72 15.69 -9.76
N ASP A 136 -19.58 14.83 -9.20
CA ASP A 136 -20.99 15.15 -8.98
C ASP A 136 -21.16 16.33 -8.02
N LEU A 137 -20.43 16.33 -6.89
CA LEU A 137 -20.41 17.45 -5.95
C LEU A 137 -19.83 18.71 -6.59
N LEU A 138 -18.76 18.55 -7.38
CA LEU A 138 -18.05 19.62 -8.09
C LEU A 138 -18.83 20.21 -9.28
N GLY A 139 -19.85 19.51 -9.79
CA GLY A 139 -20.77 20.01 -10.80
C GLY A 139 -21.98 20.77 -10.24
N GLY A 140 -22.26 20.67 -8.94
CA GLY A 140 -23.37 21.33 -8.28
C GLY A 140 -23.11 22.80 -7.91
N ASP A 141 -24.17 23.52 -7.54
CA ASP A 141 -24.10 24.92 -7.06
C ASP A 141 -24.17 25.04 -5.53
N THR A 142 -24.40 23.94 -4.82
CA THR A 142 -24.51 23.92 -3.35
C THR A 142 -23.14 23.71 -2.71
N PRO A 143 -22.89 24.30 -1.53
CA PRO A 143 -21.77 23.89 -0.70
C PRO A 143 -21.84 22.39 -0.40
N ALA A 144 -20.69 21.73 -0.33
CA ALA A 144 -20.60 20.31 -0.02
C ALA A 144 -19.37 20.03 0.85
N SER A 145 -19.47 19.02 1.70
CA SER A 145 -18.42 18.63 2.64
C SER A 145 -17.85 17.27 2.29
N ILE A 146 -16.52 17.19 2.24
CA ILE A 146 -15.76 15.97 2.01
C ILE A 146 -14.97 15.64 3.27
N VAL A 147 -15.17 14.45 3.82
CA VAL A 147 -14.44 13.99 5.00
C VAL A 147 -13.51 12.84 4.61
N VAL A 148 -12.24 12.94 4.99
CA VAL A 148 -11.25 11.88 4.83
C VAL A 148 -10.85 11.38 6.22
N GLY A 149 -11.14 10.11 6.52
CA GLY A 149 -10.78 9.46 7.77
C GLY A 149 -9.40 8.81 7.72
N GLY A 150 -8.50 9.22 8.61
CA GLY A 150 -7.11 8.75 8.74
C GLY A 150 -6.12 9.66 8.00
N ALA A 151 -5.16 10.24 8.72
CA ALA A 151 -4.11 11.10 8.14
C ALA A 151 -2.78 10.35 7.95
N GLY A 152 -2.85 9.06 7.64
CA GLY A 152 -1.73 8.34 7.01
C GLY A 152 -1.46 8.86 5.59
N LEU A 153 -0.41 8.34 4.94
CA LEU A 153 -0.02 8.81 3.59
C LEU A 153 -1.17 8.73 2.58
N SER A 154 -1.99 7.67 2.60
CA SER A 154 -3.13 7.54 1.69
C SER A 154 -4.17 8.65 1.90
N GLY A 155 -4.53 8.98 3.15
CA GLY A 155 -5.49 10.04 3.43
C GLY A 155 -4.96 11.43 3.05
N VAL A 156 -3.68 11.70 3.31
CA VAL A 156 -2.98 12.91 2.85
C VAL A 156 -3.07 13.05 1.33
N GLN A 157 -2.78 11.97 0.60
CA GLN A 157 -2.85 11.96 -0.86
C GLN A 157 -4.27 12.16 -1.37
N VAL A 158 -5.26 11.44 -0.82
CA VAL A 158 -6.69 11.59 -1.19
C VAL A 158 -7.15 13.03 -0.98
N ALA A 159 -6.92 13.60 0.21
CA ALA A 159 -7.35 14.96 0.53
C ALA A 159 -6.70 15.97 -0.42
N GLY A 160 -5.40 15.82 -0.69
CA GLY A 160 -4.69 16.65 -1.65
C GLY A 160 -5.23 16.56 -3.08
N GLU A 161 -5.50 15.36 -3.59
CA GLU A 161 -6.07 15.17 -4.93
C GLU A 161 -7.50 15.73 -5.04
N LEU A 162 -8.31 15.60 -3.99
CA LEU A 162 -9.67 16.16 -3.95
C LEU A 162 -9.64 17.70 -3.91
N ALA A 163 -8.73 18.29 -3.13
CA ALA A 163 -8.53 19.75 -3.08
C ALA A 163 -8.09 20.30 -4.44
N ALA A 164 -7.10 19.67 -5.08
CA ALA A 164 -6.65 20.08 -6.40
C ALA A 164 -7.74 19.89 -7.48
N LEU A 165 -8.55 18.84 -7.38
CA LEU A 165 -9.66 18.61 -8.32
C LEU A 165 -10.73 19.69 -8.15
N ALA A 166 -11.01 20.12 -6.91
CA ALA A 166 -11.93 21.21 -6.64
C ALA A 166 -11.45 22.53 -7.24
N ASP A 167 -10.15 22.81 -7.15
CA ASP A 167 -9.54 24.00 -7.74
C ASP A 167 -9.60 23.99 -9.27
N GLU A 168 -9.27 22.86 -9.91
CA GLU A 168 -9.40 22.68 -11.37
C GLU A 168 -10.82 22.91 -11.88
N LYS A 169 -11.83 22.63 -11.05
CA LYS A 169 -13.25 22.85 -11.37
C LYS A 169 -13.77 24.23 -10.95
N GLY A 170 -12.94 25.07 -10.32
CA GLY A 170 -13.33 26.38 -9.82
C GLY A 170 -14.35 26.30 -8.68
N ALA A 171 -14.27 25.26 -7.85
CA ALA A 171 -15.21 24.95 -6.78
C ALA A 171 -14.58 25.02 -5.38
N SER A 172 -13.32 25.47 -5.24
CA SER A 172 -12.62 25.56 -3.95
C SER A 172 -13.38 26.37 -2.91
N ASP A 173 -14.07 27.45 -3.30
CA ASP A 173 -14.82 28.33 -2.38
C ASP A 173 -16.10 27.68 -1.80
N ARG A 174 -16.49 26.50 -2.26
CA ARG A 174 -17.74 25.82 -1.86
C ARG A 174 -17.56 24.36 -1.43
N ILE A 175 -16.34 23.84 -1.50
CA ILE A 175 -16.03 22.48 -1.09
C ILE A 175 -15.15 22.55 0.13
N ASP A 176 -15.69 22.12 1.27
CA ASP A 176 -14.94 22.00 2.50
C ASP A 176 -14.36 20.59 2.59
N ILE A 177 -13.05 20.47 2.81
CA ILE A 177 -12.36 19.18 2.93
C ILE A 177 -11.77 19.09 4.33
N THR A 178 -12.20 18.08 5.10
CA THR A 178 -11.69 17.82 6.45
C THR A 178 -10.96 16.48 6.48
N LEU A 179 -9.70 16.51 6.94
CA LEU A 179 -8.87 15.34 7.18
C LEU A 179 -8.82 15.03 8.68
N LEU A 180 -9.34 13.86 9.07
CA LEU A 180 -9.42 13.41 10.46
C LEU A 180 -8.27 12.47 10.80
N GLU A 181 -7.71 12.59 11.99
CA GLU A 181 -6.73 11.67 12.54
C GLU A 181 -6.96 11.47 14.03
N GLN A 182 -6.95 10.21 14.48
CA GLN A 182 -7.12 9.90 15.90
C GLN A 182 -5.87 10.19 16.72
N LEU A 183 -4.69 10.17 16.10
CA LEU A 183 -3.42 10.53 16.73
C LEU A 183 -3.19 12.05 16.70
N ASP A 184 -2.16 12.51 17.39
CA ASP A 184 -1.85 13.93 17.61
C ASP A 184 -1.20 14.63 16.40
N THR A 185 -0.86 13.89 15.35
CA THR A 185 -0.10 14.37 14.19
C THR A 185 -0.59 13.72 12.90
N VAL A 186 -0.51 14.46 11.79
CA VAL A 186 -0.60 13.87 10.45
C VAL A 186 0.66 13.06 10.16
N ALA A 187 0.55 11.99 9.37
CA ALA A 187 1.64 11.06 9.11
C ALA A 187 2.32 10.55 10.42
N PRO A 188 1.57 9.98 11.38
CA PRO A 188 2.01 9.78 12.76
C PRO A 188 3.18 8.80 12.95
N VAL A 189 3.49 7.96 11.94
CA VAL A 189 4.60 6.98 11.99
C VAL A 189 5.90 7.50 11.36
N PHE A 190 5.91 8.75 10.90
CA PHE A 190 7.04 9.39 10.21
C PHE A 190 7.77 10.38 11.13
N PRO A 191 9.01 10.80 10.79
CA PRO A 191 9.74 11.78 11.61
C PRO A 191 9.01 13.13 11.71
N GLU A 192 9.09 13.78 12.87
CA GLU A 192 8.42 15.06 13.20
C GLU A 192 8.58 16.13 12.10
N ALA A 193 9.80 16.35 11.60
CA ALA A 193 10.03 17.33 10.54
C ALA A 193 9.25 17.04 9.23
N PHE A 194 8.97 15.77 8.93
CA PHE A 194 8.12 15.39 7.80
C PHE A 194 6.63 15.57 8.13
N GLN A 195 6.23 15.28 9.37
CA GLN A 195 4.86 15.50 9.83
C GLN A 195 4.47 16.98 9.73
N ASP A 196 5.31 17.87 10.26
CA ASP A 196 5.12 19.32 10.22
C ASP A 196 4.98 19.82 8.77
N ALA A 197 5.91 19.41 7.90
CA ALA A 197 5.88 19.83 6.50
C ALA A 197 4.65 19.31 5.74
N VAL A 198 4.15 18.11 6.07
CA VAL A 198 2.90 17.59 5.51
C VAL A 198 1.69 18.39 6.00
N ALA A 199 1.65 18.75 7.28
CA ALA A 199 0.58 19.57 7.85
C ALA A 199 0.54 20.97 7.21
N ASP A 200 1.70 21.59 7.01
CA ASP A 200 1.84 22.88 6.32
C ASP A 200 1.32 22.77 4.87
N GLU A 201 1.75 21.75 4.12
CA GLU A 201 1.36 21.56 2.73
C GLU A 201 -0.16 21.31 2.56
N LEU A 202 -0.78 20.57 3.49
CA LEU A 202 -2.24 20.36 3.55
C LEU A 202 -2.98 21.68 3.85
N THR A 203 -2.51 22.44 4.84
CA THR A 203 -3.11 23.71 5.25
C THR A 203 -3.03 24.75 4.13
N GLU A 204 -1.90 24.81 3.41
CA GLU A 204 -1.73 25.68 2.24
C GLU A 204 -2.74 25.39 1.11
N ARG A 205 -3.31 24.19 1.08
CA ARG A 205 -4.37 23.76 0.13
C ARG A 205 -5.78 23.97 0.64
N GLY A 206 -5.94 24.61 1.80
CA GLY A 206 -7.24 24.87 2.39
C GLY A 206 -7.91 23.63 2.97
N ILE A 207 -7.15 22.57 3.24
CA ILE A 207 -7.67 21.35 3.90
C ILE A 207 -7.70 21.60 5.40
N GLU A 208 -8.85 21.39 6.02
CA GLU A 208 -9.00 21.42 7.47
C GLU A 208 -8.43 20.13 8.06
N ILE A 209 -7.57 20.24 9.07
CA ILE A 209 -6.97 19.09 9.75
C ILE A 209 -7.53 19.02 11.17
N GLN A 210 -8.13 17.89 11.54
CA GLN A 210 -8.54 17.61 12.91
C GLN A 210 -7.81 16.36 13.42
N VAL A 211 -6.70 16.61 14.13
CA VAL A 211 -5.97 15.58 14.88
C VAL A 211 -6.67 15.28 16.22
N GLU A 212 -6.22 14.24 16.90
CA GLU A 212 -6.83 13.70 18.12
C GLU A 212 -8.34 13.44 17.99
N THR A 213 -8.86 13.26 16.78
CA THR A 213 -10.29 13.14 16.46
C THR A 213 -10.54 11.80 15.77
N ALA A 214 -11.09 10.84 16.53
CA ALA A 214 -11.43 9.52 16.00
C ALA A 214 -12.82 9.51 15.37
N VAL A 215 -12.96 8.82 14.23
CA VAL A 215 -14.27 8.46 13.68
C VAL A 215 -14.91 7.38 14.53
N THR A 216 -16.18 7.54 14.87
CA THR A 216 -16.93 6.58 15.70
C THR A 216 -18.08 5.91 14.94
N GLU A 217 -18.67 6.61 13.97
CA GLU A 217 -19.77 6.12 13.13
C GLU A 217 -19.82 6.94 11.84
N ALA A 218 -20.31 6.32 10.76
CA ALA A 218 -20.65 7.03 9.53
C ALA A 218 -22.08 6.69 9.08
N THR A 219 -22.75 7.64 8.47
CA THR A 219 -24.05 7.50 7.81
C THR A 219 -23.94 7.96 6.36
N GLU A 220 -25.05 7.94 5.62
CA GLU A 220 -25.09 8.42 4.23
C GLU A 220 -24.67 9.89 4.08
N SER A 221 -24.85 10.72 5.11
CA SER A 221 -24.64 12.18 5.02
C SER A 221 -23.82 12.79 6.14
N ALA A 222 -23.28 11.98 7.06
CA ALA A 222 -22.56 12.50 8.23
C ALA A 222 -21.56 11.51 8.80
N VAL A 223 -20.50 12.02 9.42
CA VAL A 223 -19.47 11.29 10.15
C VAL A 223 -19.46 11.75 11.60
N ALA A 224 -19.73 10.82 12.53
CA ALA A 224 -19.63 11.09 13.96
C ALA A 224 -18.19 10.91 14.43
N THR A 225 -17.73 11.80 15.31
CA THR A 225 -16.35 11.82 15.79
C THR A 225 -16.29 11.92 17.31
N GLN A 226 -15.13 11.56 17.87
CA GLN A 226 -14.82 11.76 19.29
C GLN A 226 -13.36 12.22 19.44
N HIS A 227 -13.18 13.33 20.15
CA HIS A 227 -11.86 13.81 20.53
C HIS A 227 -11.23 12.88 21.58
N GLN A 228 -10.03 12.37 21.34
CA GLN A 228 -9.35 11.37 22.15
C GLN A 228 -9.00 11.87 23.56
N ALA A 229 -8.48 13.10 23.67
CA ALA A 229 -8.11 13.68 24.96
C ALA A 229 -9.31 14.10 25.83
N THR A 230 -10.36 14.68 25.26
CA THR A 230 -11.48 15.28 26.01
C THR A 230 -12.71 14.37 26.12
N GLY A 231 -12.86 13.42 25.19
CA GLY A 231 -14.07 12.60 25.04
C GLY A 231 -15.26 13.35 24.45
N GLU A 232 -15.08 14.60 24.02
CA GLU A 232 -16.10 15.39 23.35
C GLU A 232 -16.48 14.74 22.01
N THR A 233 -17.78 14.67 21.73
CA THR A 233 -18.31 14.07 20.51
C THR A 233 -18.86 15.14 19.59
N ASP A 234 -18.60 15.00 18.29
CA ASP A 234 -19.14 15.89 17.27
C ASP A 234 -19.72 15.11 16.09
N THR A 235 -20.40 15.80 15.17
CA THR A 235 -20.92 15.21 13.93
C THR A 235 -20.67 16.18 12.79
N LEU A 236 -19.89 15.72 11.82
CA LEU A 236 -19.54 16.46 10.61
C LEU A 236 -20.49 16.06 9.48
N ASP A 237 -21.02 17.03 8.74
CA ASP A 237 -21.70 16.76 7.47
C ASP A 237 -20.68 16.16 6.48
N ALA A 238 -21.09 15.15 5.72
CA ALA A 238 -20.22 14.45 4.78
C ALA A 238 -21.00 14.00 3.54
N ASP A 239 -20.89 14.76 2.45
CA ASP A 239 -21.44 14.42 1.14
C ASP A 239 -20.60 13.36 0.41
N LEU A 240 -19.33 13.27 0.78
CA LEU A 240 -18.39 12.21 0.40
C LEU A 240 -17.52 11.89 1.62
N PHE A 241 -17.54 10.62 2.04
CA PHE A 241 -16.66 10.10 3.06
C PHE A 241 -15.66 9.13 2.43
N VAL A 242 -14.36 9.36 2.64
CA VAL A 242 -13.28 8.47 2.23
C VAL A 242 -12.59 7.91 3.48
N TRP A 243 -12.47 6.59 3.58
CA TRP A 243 -11.88 5.89 4.71
C TRP A 243 -10.50 5.33 4.37
N THR A 244 -9.50 5.81 5.09
CA THR A 244 -8.10 5.38 5.02
C THR A 244 -7.52 5.07 6.41
N GLY A 245 -8.38 4.84 7.41
CA GLY A 245 -8.02 4.79 8.83
C GLY A 245 -7.17 3.60 9.26
N GLY A 246 -7.00 2.58 8.42
CA GLY A 246 -6.03 1.52 8.70
C GLY A 246 -6.14 0.28 7.83
N ILE A 247 -5.31 -0.71 8.17
CA ILE A 247 -5.17 -1.95 7.42
C ILE A 247 -5.35 -3.20 8.29
N ALA A 248 -5.97 -4.23 7.72
CA ALA A 248 -6.17 -5.54 8.32
C ALA A 248 -5.44 -6.62 7.49
N GLY A 249 -5.28 -7.82 8.06
CA GLY A 249 -4.83 -8.96 7.26
C GLY A 249 -5.90 -9.36 6.24
N PRO A 250 -5.53 -10.04 5.16
CA PRO A 250 -6.52 -10.51 4.20
C PRO A 250 -7.45 -11.58 4.81
N GLU A 251 -8.67 -11.71 4.29
CA GLU A 251 -9.63 -12.73 4.75
C GLU A 251 -9.06 -14.15 4.66
N SER A 252 -8.24 -14.41 3.64
CA SER A 252 -7.55 -15.69 3.44
C SER A 252 -6.52 -16.03 4.53
N MET A 253 -6.20 -15.06 5.38
CA MET A 253 -5.38 -15.19 6.58
C MET A 253 -6.22 -14.93 7.85
N ALA A 254 -7.54 -15.15 7.78
CA ALA A 254 -8.50 -14.90 8.84
C ALA A 254 -8.47 -13.45 9.39
N GLY A 255 -8.13 -12.47 8.55
CA GLY A 255 -8.03 -11.06 8.93
C GLY A 255 -6.76 -10.72 9.73
N ASP A 256 -5.85 -11.68 9.98
CA ASP A 256 -4.65 -11.46 10.79
C ASP A 256 -3.42 -11.12 9.95
N ARG A 257 -2.54 -10.34 10.56
CA ARG A 257 -1.20 -10.03 10.06
C ARG A 257 -0.19 -10.67 11.00
N PRO A 258 0.24 -11.93 10.78
CA PRO A 258 1.14 -12.60 11.72
C PRO A 258 2.43 -11.80 11.93
N VAL A 259 3.02 -11.91 13.12
CA VAL A 259 4.29 -11.25 13.42
C VAL A 259 5.43 -12.12 12.92
N VAL A 260 6.26 -11.59 12.02
CA VAL A 260 7.53 -12.21 11.62
C VAL A 260 8.70 -11.37 12.09
N ARG A 261 9.83 -12.01 12.35
CA ARG A 261 11.04 -11.33 12.83
C ARG A 261 12.02 -11.10 11.68
N ARG A 262 13.25 -10.75 12.03
CA ARG A 262 14.33 -10.40 11.11
C ARG A 262 14.58 -11.40 9.97
N ASP A 263 14.22 -12.68 10.09
CA ASP A 263 14.40 -13.66 9.00
C ASP A 263 13.20 -13.78 8.07
N LEU A 264 12.10 -13.06 8.37
CA LEU A 264 10.83 -13.03 7.63
C LEU A 264 10.11 -14.39 7.58
N ARG A 265 10.54 -15.35 8.41
CA ARG A 265 10.05 -16.72 8.43
C ARG A 265 8.81 -16.82 9.31
N LEU A 266 7.72 -17.37 8.77
CA LEU A 266 6.47 -17.64 9.48
C LEU A 266 6.43 -19.07 10.02
N THR A 267 6.79 -20.04 9.19
CA THR A 267 6.93 -21.47 9.55
C THR A 267 8.25 -22.03 9.00
N ASN A 268 8.51 -23.33 9.15
CA ASN A 268 9.74 -23.90 8.61
C ASN A 268 9.87 -23.74 7.08
N SER A 269 8.76 -23.72 6.35
CA SER A 269 8.77 -23.65 4.89
C SER A 269 8.09 -22.40 4.33
N THR A 270 7.45 -21.59 5.18
CA THR A 270 6.67 -20.44 4.74
C THR A 270 7.25 -19.13 5.28
N PHE A 271 7.43 -18.15 4.39
CA PHE A 271 7.81 -16.77 4.69
C PHE A 271 6.60 -15.84 4.55
N ALA A 272 6.61 -14.71 5.24
CA ALA A 272 5.60 -13.66 5.04
C ALA A 272 6.28 -12.31 4.84
N VAL A 273 5.92 -11.61 3.77
CA VAL A 273 6.66 -10.44 3.26
C VAL A 273 5.67 -9.34 2.86
N GLY A 274 6.02 -8.09 3.16
CA GLY A 274 5.16 -6.93 2.93
C GLY A 274 4.02 -6.86 3.94
N ASP A 275 2.90 -6.24 3.54
CA ASP A 275 1.85 -5.85 4.47
C ASP A 275 1.02 -7.03 5.00
N THR A 276 1.16 -8.23 4.43
CA THR A 276 0.55 -9.47 4.95
C THR A 276 1.02 -9.81 6.35
N ALA A 277 2.19 -9.32 6.77
CA ALA A 277 2.74 -9.54 8.10
C ALA A 277 3.01 -8.22 8.84
N ARG A 278 3.16 -8.32 10.16
CA ARG A 278 3.78 -7.31 11.01
C ARG A 278 5.25 -7.69 11.16
N ILE A 279 6.14 -6.97 10.47
CA ILE A 279 7.57 -7.29 10.46
C ILE A 279 8.27 -6.56 11.61
N VAL A 280 9.09 -7.29 12.37
CA VAL A 280 10.06 -6.75 13.33
C VAL A 280 11.45 -7.03 12.80
N ASP A 281 12.23 -5.99 12.56
CA ASP A 281 13.51 -6.10 11.87
C ASP A 281 14.66 -6.59 12.78
N ALA A 282 15.88 -6.60 12.23
CA ALA A 282 17.09 -7.02 12.92
C ALA A 282 17.49 -6.17 14.13
N ASP A 283 17.02 -4.92 14.23
CA ASP A 283 17.23 -4.04 15.37
C ASP A 283 16.11 -4.18 16.43
N GLY A 284 15.07 -4.96 16.12
CA GLY A 284 13.89 -5.10 16.98
C GLY A 284 12.87 -3.99 16.75
N GLU A 285 13.00 -3.21 15.67
CA GLU A 285 12.10 -2.12 15.34
C GLU A 285 10.93 -2.63 14.49
N ALA A 286 9.75 -2.06 14.72
CA ALA A 286 8.57 -2.35 13.90
C ALA A 286 8.75 -1.70 12.53
N VAL A 287 8.56 -2.48 11.47
CA VAL A 287 8.69 -2.00 10.09
C VAL A 287 7.34 -1.44 9.63
N PRO A 288 7.31 -0.21 9.06
CA PRO A 288 6.07 0.37 8.57
C PRO A 288 5.53 -0.37 7.35
N ALA A 289 4.21 -0.51 7.29
CA ALA A 289 3.49 -1.03 6.12
C ALA A 289 3.65 -0.04 4.96
N SER A 290 4.46 -0.42 3.96
CA SER A 290 4.79 0.44 2.83
C SER A 290 5.36 -0.35 1.67
N ALA A 291 5.14 0.15 0.44
CA ALA A 291 5.77 -0.38 -0.77
C ALA A 291 7.31 -0.48 -0.63
N SER A 292 7.91 0.54 -0.02
CA SER A 292 9.36 0.63 0.22
C SER A 292 9.87 -0.50 1.11
N ALA A 293 9.14 -0.83 2.18
CA ALA A 293 9.44 -1.95 3.07
C ALA A 293 9.24 -3.29 2.37
N ALA A 294 8.13 -3.46 1.64
CA ALA A 294 7.81 -4.67 0.89
C ALA A 294 8.90 -5.03 -0.14
N ILE A 295 9.33 -4.05 -0.94
CA ILE A 295 10.43 -4.21 -1.93
C ILE A 295 11.73 -4.62 -1.23
N ARG A 296 12.09 -3.97 -0.12
CA ARG A 296 13.36 -4.22 0.58
C ARG A 296 13.38 -5.55 1.33
N ALA A 297 12.23 -5.98 1.84
CA ALA A 297 12.09 -7.26 2.53
C ALA A 297 12.14 -8.45 1.55
N ALA A 298 11.82 -8.23 0.28
CA ALA A 298 11.89 -9.27 -0.76
C ALA A 298 13.31 -9.80 -0.98
N ASP A 299 14.34 -8.97 -0.88
CA ASP A 299 15.75 -9.35 -1.03
C ASP A 299 16.19 -10.45 -0.05
N PRO A 300 16.17 -10.23 1.28
CA PRO A 300 16.57 -11.26 2.23
C PRO A 300 15.61 -12.45 2.21
N ALA A 301 14.32 -12.27 1.92
CA ALA A 301 13.39 -13.39 1.77
C ALA A 301 13.79 -14.31 0.61
N ALA A 302 14.11 -13.75 -0.57
CA ALA A 302 14.56 -14.52 -1.74
C ALA A 302 15.83 -15.31 -1.44
N GLU A 303 16.80 -14.66 -0.78
CA GLU A 303 18.06 -15.28 -0.39
C GLU A 303 17.83 -16.43 0.61
N ASN A 304 16.98 -16.22 1.61
CA ASN A 304 16.65 -17.23 2.61
C ASN A 304 15.97 -18.44 2.00
N ILE A 305 14.95 -18.23 1.15
CA ILE A 305 14.26 -19.30 0.42
C ILE A 305 15.26 -20.07 -0.45
N THR A 306 16.11 -19.38 -1.20
CA THR A 306 17.10 -20.00 -2.08
C THR A 306 18.07 -20.88 -1.30
N ARG A 307 18.65 -20.37 -0.20
CA ARG A 307 19.58 -21.14 0.65
C ARG A 307 18.95 -22.41 1.20
N LEU A 308 17.70 -22.33 1.63
CA LEU A 308 16.97 -23.49 2.16
C LEU A 308 16.68 -24.52 1.06
N VAL A 309 16.23 -24.07 -0.11
CA VAL A 309 16.02 -24.93 -1.29
C VAL A 309 17.31 -25.65 -1.69
N GLU A 310 18.42 -24.93 -1.82
CA GLU A 310 19.73 -25.50 -2.16
C GLU A 310 20.19 -26.53 -1.12
N TRP A 311 20.06 -26.20 0.16
CA TRP A 311 20.41 -27.10 1.26
C TRP A 311 19.58 -28.39 1.23
N GLU A 312 18.30 -28.28 0.94
CA GLU A 312 17.41 -29.44 0.85
C GLU A 312 17.68 -30.31 -0.37
N LEU A 313 17.90 -29.70 -1.54
CA LEU A 313 18.30 -30.40 -2.76
C LEU A 313 19.67 -31.09 -2.62
N ALA A 314 20.57 -30.53 -1.81
CA ALA A 314 21.85 -31.16 -1.45
C ALA A 314 21.70 -32.33 -0.44
N GLY A 315 20.47 -32.74 -0.10
CA GLY A 315 20.18 -33.86 0.79
C GLY A 315 20.28 -33.49 2.28
N ARG A 316 20.12 -32.21 2.62
CA ARG A 316 20.18 -31.68 4.00
C ARG A 316 21.49 -32.02 4.72
N GLY A 317 22.59 -32.02 3.97
CA GLY A 317 23.93 -32.28 4.51
C GLY A 317 24.41 -31.13 5.41
N GLY A 318 24.86 -31.44 6.62
CA GLY A 318 25.39 -30.43 7.55
C GLY A 318 24.31 -29.73 8.37
N PHE A 319 24.58 -28.48 8.77
CA PHE A 319 23.62 -27.65 9.51
C PHE A 319 22.71 -26.89 8.54
N GLU A 320 21.48 -26.62 8.96
CA GLU A 320 20.58 -25.71 8.24
C GLU A 320 21.28 -24.34 8.05
N PRO A 321 21.18 -23.72 6.88
CA PRO A 321 21.87 -22.46 6.60
C PRO A 321 21.41 -21.34 7.53
N GLU A 322 22.34 -20.44 7.87
CA GLU A 322 21.99 -19.21 8.57
C GLU A 322 21.20 -18.30 7.63
N LEU A 323 20.06 -17.80 8.13
CA LEU A 323 19.17 -16.92 7.39
C LEU A 323 19.68 -15.47 7.46
N THR A 324 19.71 -14.81 6.31
CA THR A 324 20.01 -13.39 6.17
C THR A 324 18.96 -12.58 6.94
N PRO A 325 19.38 -11.71 7.88
CA PRO A 325 18.48 -10.83 8.60
C PRO A 325 18.08 -9.61 7.74
N PHE A 326 16.82 -9.25 7.81
CA PHE A 326 16.25 -8.02 7.29
C PHE A 326 16.41 -6.89 8.31
N ARG A 327 16.99 -5.78 7.85
CA ARG A 327 17.08 -4.51 8.58
C ARG A 327 16.43 -3.45 7.70
N PHE A 328 15.41 -2.76 8.21
CA PHE A 328 14.72 -1.78 7.40
C PHE A 328 15.52 -0.47 7.37
N ASN A 329 15.82 0.00 6.16
CA ASN A 329 16.49 1.28 5.97
C ASN A 329 16.00 1.93 4.67
N VAL A 330 15.56 3.18 4.77
CA VAL A 330 15.11 3.98 3.62
C VAL A 330 15.87 5.30 3.59
N PRO A 331 16.23 5.80 2.39
CA PRO A 331 16.94 7.06 2.26
C PRO A 331 16.09 8.27 2.63
N GLY A 332 14.77 8.09 2.70
CA GLY A 332 13.82 9.18 2.85
C GLY A 332 12.38 8.75 2.71
N TRP A 333 11.49 9.72 2.93
CA TRP A 333 10.04 9.59 2.83
C TRP A 333 9.50 10.63 1.87
N ILE A 334 8.42 10.31 1.19
CA ILE A 334 7.84 11.21 0.20
C ILE A 334 6.34 11.00 0.08
N VAL A 335 5.61 12.10 -0.04
CA VAL A 335 4.16 12.08 -0.22
C VAL A 335 3.74 13.25 -1.12
N SER A 336 2.80 12.99 -2.03
CA SER A 336 2.12 14.01 -2.82
C SER A 336 0.95 14.58 -2.03
N VAL A 337 0.65 15.86 -2.24
CA VAL A 337 -0.53 16.54 -1.68
C VAL A 337 -1.19 17.29 -2.84
N GLY A 338 -1.96 16.60 -3.68
CA GLY A 338 -2.48 17.17 -4.93
C GLY A 338 -1.36 17.68 -5.83
N ASP A 339 -1.36 18.99 -6.10
CA ASP A 339 -0.29 19.69 -6.85
C ASP A 339 0.94 20.02 -5.99
N GLY A 340 1.03 19.45 -4.80
CA GLY A 340 2.14 19.54 -3.86
C GLY A 340 2.89 18.25 -3.69
N ALA A 341 4.01 18.33 -3.01
CA ALA A 341 4.69 17.17 -2.47
C ALA A 341 5.60 17.59 -1.33
N VAL A 342 5.80 16.69 -0.38
CA VAL A 342 6.78 16.78 0.70
C VAL A 342 7.71 15.60 0.57
N ALA A 343 9.02 15.85 0.64
CA ALA A 343 10.03 14.82 0.64
C ALA A 343 11.05 15.09 1.75
N GLN A 344 11.33 14.08 2.56
CA GLN A 344 12.44 14.08 3.50
C GLN A 344 13.55 13.18 2.96
N VAL A 345 14.77 13.69 2.88
CA VAL A 345 15.97 12.91 2.51
C VAL A 345 17.05 13.15 3.56
N GLY A 346 17.34 12.12 4.37
CA GLY A 346 18.15 12.29 5.57
C GLY A 346 17.50 13.32 6.54
N PRO A 347 18.25 14.32 7.02
CA PRO A 347 17.72 15.36 7.91
C PRO A 347 16.99 16.50 7.19
N GLU A 348 17.09 16.58 5.87
CA GLU A 348 16.55 17.70 5.08
C GLU A 348 15.13 17.39 4.60
N VAL A 349 14.24 18.37 4.73
CA VAL A 349 12.88 18.31 4.19
C VAL A 349 12.76 19.35 3.07
N VAL A 350 12.20 18.93 1.93
CA VAL A 350 11.94 19.78 0.78
C VAL A 350 10.49 19.65 0.36
N SER A 351 9.91 20.75 -0.13
CA SER A 351 8.54 20.80 -0.65
C SER A 351 8.50 21.34 -2.10
N GLY A 352 7.32 21.33 -2.70
CA GLY A 352 7.08 21.87 -4.04
C GLY A 352 7.80 21.12 -5.16
N GLY A 353 8.30 21.84 -6.16
CA GLY A 353 8.84 21.23 -7.39
C GLY A 353 9.99 20.23 -7.19
N ALA A 354 10.84 20.45 -6.18
CA ALA A 354 11.92 19.51 -5.85
C ALA A 354 11.37 18.19 -5.29
N ALA A 355 10.38 18.27 -4.39
CA ALA A 355 9.69 17.09 -3.87
C ALA A 355 8.90 16.37 -4.97
N LYS A 356 8.21 17.08 -5.87
CA LYS A 356 7.53 16.47 -7.03
C LYS A 356 8.49 15.66 -7.90
N ALA A 357 9.65 16.23 -8.23
CA ALA A 357 10.65 15.53 -9.04
C ALA A 357 11.18 14.26 -8.33
N LEU A 358 11.39 14.32 -7.02
CA LEU A 358 11.73 13.14 -6.23
C LEU A 358 10.61 12.09 -6.27
N LYS A 359 9.35 12.50 -6.18
CA LYS A 359 8.18 11.60 -6.17
C LYS A 359 8.06 10.86 -7.50
N ALA A 360 8.15 11.57 -8.62
CA ALA A 360 8.15 10.98 -9.95
C ALA A 360 9.31 9.96 -10.12
N SER A 361 10.48 10.24 -9.53
CA SER A 361 11.62 9.33 -9.59
C SER A 361 11.42 8.02 -8.84
N VAL A 362 10.59 8.00 -7.77
CA VAL A 362 10.32 6.78 -6.99
C VAL A 362 9.47 5.80 -7.80
N GLY A 363 8.36 6.26 -8.38
CA GLY A 363 7.50 5.43 -9.22
C GLY A 363 8.25 4.89 -10.44
N ALA A 364 8.97 5.76 -11.15
CA ALA A 364 9.79 5.36 -12.30
C ALA A 364 10.95 4.44 -11.94
N GLY A 365 11.61 4.69 -10.81
CA GLY A 365 12.68 3.84 -10.30
C GLY A 365 12.18 2.43 -9.99
N TYR A 366 10.98 2.32 -9.40
CA TYR A 366 10.34 1.02 -9.17
C TYR A 366 9.97 0.31 -10.48
N LEU A 367 9.25 0.97 -11.40
CA LEU A 367 8.88 0.39 -12.69
C LEU A 367 10.12 -0.05 -13.50
N SER A 368 11.20 0.75 -13.47
CA SER A 368 12.47 0.37 -14.10
C SER A 368 13.10 -0.86 -13.44
N SER A 369 13.00 -0.99 -12.12
CA SER A 369 13.54 -2.14 -11.38
C SER A 369 12.84 -3.46 -11.75
N ILE A 370 11.58 -3.39 -12.18
CA ILE A 370 10.81 -4.53 -12.70
C ILE A 370 10.83 -4.63 -14.23
N ARG A 371 11.80 -3.97 -14.90
CA ARG A 371 12.03 -3.94 -16.36
C ARG A 371 10.94 -3.27 -17.22
N GLU A 372 10.07 -2.47 -16.62
CA GLU A 372 8.99 -1.74 -17.30
C GLU A 372 9.39 -0.29 -17.63
N VAL A 373 10.41 -0.12 -18.48
CA VAL A 373 11.01 1.21 -18.78
C VAL A 373 10.04 2.12 -19.55
N GLN A 374 9.19 1.57 -20.40
CA GLN A 374 8.20 2.35 -21.13
C GLN A 374 7.16 2.95 -20.17
N LYS A 375 6.56 2.12 -19.31
CA LYS A 375 5.62 2.57 -18.27
C LYS A 375 6.28 3.54 -17.29
N ALA A 376 7.56 3.34 -16.94
CA ALA A 376 8.30 4.29 -16.13
C ALA A 376 8.38 5.68 -16.78
N THR A 377 8.53 5.74 -18.11
CA THR A 377 8.58 7.00 -18.86
C THR A 377 7.20 7.65 -18.94
N GLU A 378 6.15 6.85 -19.18
CA GLU A 378 4.75 7.29 -19.20
C GLU A 378 4.35 7.88 -17.84
N LEU A 379 4.68 7.21 -16.73
CA LEU A 379 4.41 7.68 -15.37
C LEU A 379 5.11 9.01 -15.07
N VAL A 380 6.36 9.19 -15.50
CA VAL A 380 7.07 10.47 -15.31
C VAL A 380 6.42 11.60 -16.09
N GLY A 381 5.93 11.33 -17.30
CA GLY A 381 5.17 12.31 -18.08
C GLY A 381 3.92 12.76 -17.32
N GLU A 382 3.12 11.79 -16.87
CA GLU A 382 1.88 12.04 -16.12
C GLU A 382 2.13 12.77 -14.78
N GLU A 383 3.20 12.44 -14.06
CA GLU A 383 3.56 13.09 -12.78
C GLU A 383 4.12 14.51 -12.95
N LEU A 384 4.88 14.78 -14.01
CA LEU A 384 5.48 16.10 -14.25
C LEU A 384 4.52 17.09 -14.93
N GLU A 385 3.50 16.59 -15.60
CA GLU A 385 2.36 17.39 -16.06
C GLU A 385 1.36 17.67 -14.92
N ALA A 386 1.66 17.24 -13.68
CA ALA A 386 0.93 17.52 -12.43
C ALA A 386 1.57 18.61 -11.58
#